data_AF-A0AAW9F4Q6-F1
#
_entry.id   AF-A0AAW9F4Q6-F1
#
_cell.length_a   1.000
_cell.length_b   1.000
_cell.length_c   1.000
_cell.angle_alpha   90.00
_cell.angle_beta   90.00
_cell.angle_gamma   90.00
#
_symmetry.space_group_name_H-M   'P 1'
#
loop_
_entity.id
_entity.type
_entity.pdbx_description
1 polymer ?
#
loop_
_entity_poly.entity_id
_entity_poly.type
_entity_poly.pdbx_seq_one_letter_code
_entity_poly.pdbx_strand_id
1 'polypeptide(L)' 'MVKYLKADVPPSSRIPCTVTPLPDRALSAQEVTAKWGPDRAEVLSCDARRAAAVAAIDTIPAQETTP' A
#
# COMPACT_ATOMS: atom_id res chain seq x y z
N MET A 1 33.47 8.06 -7.36
CA MET A 1 32.25 8.81 -6.98
C MET A 1 31.06 7.98 -7.42
N VAL A 2 30.19 7.57 -6.49
CA VAL A 2 29.00 6.75 -6.81
C VAL A 2 27.84 7.70 -7.10
N LYS A 3 27.28 7.68 -8.32
CA LYS A 3 26.04 8.39 -8.66
C LYS A 3 24.86 7.51 -8.24
N TYR A 4 23.99 8.03 -7.36
CA TYR A 4 22.72 7.40 -7.01
C TYR A 4 21.63 7.92 -7.96
N LEU A 5 21.03 7.03 -8.73
CA LEU A 5 19.86 7.36 -9.55
C LEU A 5 18.62 7.36 -8.66
N LYS A 6 17.79 8.40 -8.75
CA LYS A 6 16.46 8.36 -8.15
C LYS A 6 15.67 7.26 -8.85
N ALA A 7 15.19 6.28 -8.08
CA ALA A 7 14.27 5.27 -8.62
C ALA A 7 12.88 5.91 -8.73
N ASP A 8 12.31 5.89 -9.93
CA ASP A 8 10.88 6.18 -10.10
C ASP A 8 10.03 5.04 -9.56
N VAL A 9 8.90 5.38 -8.96
CA VAL A 9 7.93 4.40 -8.49
C VAL A 9 7.21 3.79 -9.70
N PRO A 10 7.33 2.46 -9.93
CA PRO A 10 6.60 1.82 -11.01
C PRO A 10 5.09 2.00 -10.86
N PRO A 11 4.31 2.14 -11.95
CA PRO A 11 2.85 2.26 -11.87
C PRO A 11 2.19 1.10 -11.11
N SER A 12 2.74 -0.11 -11.22
CA SER A 12 2.25 -1.30 -10.50
C SER A 12 2.35 -1.16 -8.97
N SER A 13 3.33 -0.42 -8.45
CA SER A 13 3.47 -0.16 -7.00
C SER A 13 2.42 0.82 -6.46
N ARG A 14 1.72 1.54 -7.36
CA ARG A 14 0.64 2.45 -6.99
C ARG A 14 -0.73 1.76 -6.94
N ILE A 15 -0.82 0.49 -7.33
CA ILE A 15 -2.06 -0.28 -7.28
C ILE A 15 -2.41 -0.55 -5.80
N PRO A 16 -3.63 -0.19 -5.34
CA PRO A 16 -4.07 -0.45 -3.97
C PRO A 16 -4.08 -1.94 -3.60
N CYS A 17 -4.02 -2.23 -2.31
CA CYS A 17 -4.10 -3.61 -1.83
C CYS A 17 -5.47 -4.24 -2.13
N THR A 18 -5.46 -5.51 -2.49
CA THR A 18 -6.67 -6.26 -2.87
C THR A 18 -7.65 -6.33 -1.71
N VAL A 19 -8.91 -6.03 -2.02
CA VAL A 19 -10.01 -6.04 -1.06
C VAL A 19 -10.90 -7.25 -1.35
N THR A 20 -11.04 -8.14 -0.37
CA THR A 20 -12.06 -9.21 -0.45
C THR A 20 -13.45 -8.59 -0.35
N PRO A 21 -14.42 -8.93 -1.23
CA PRO A 21 -15.77 -8.38 -1.15
C PRO A 21 -16.49 -8.88 0.11
N LEU A 22 -17.40 -8.06 0.63
CA LEU A 22 -18.27 -8.48 1.73
C LEU A 22 -19.17 -9.62 1.24
N PRO A 23 -19.34 -10.71 2.02
CA PRO A 23 -20.27 -11.77 1.66
C PRO A 23 -21.69 -11.22 1.51
N ASP A 24 -22.40 -11.69 0.49
CA ASP A 24 -23.81 -11.34 0.26
C ASP A 24 -24.75 -12.16 1.17
N ARG A 25 -24.52 -12.01 2.47
CA ARG A 25 -25.34 -12.55 3.56
C ARG A 25 -25.04 -11.81 4.84
N ALA A 26 -25.95 -11.91 5.81
CA ALA A 26 -25.66 -11.47 7.17
C ALA A 26 -24.49 -12.27 7.76
N LEU A 27 -23.54 -11.55 8.36
CA LEU A 27 -22.49 -12.13 9.19
C LEU A 27 -22.96 -12.13 10.65
N SER A 28 -22.73 -13.23 11.35
CA SER A 28 -22.91 -13.26 12.80
C SER A 28 -21.85 -12.39 13.49
N ALA A 29 -22.12 -11.95 14.72
CA ALA A 29 -21.17 -11.17 15.50
C ALA A 29 -19.80 -11.87 15.62
N GLN A 30 -19.79 -13.20 15.83
CA GLN A 30 -18.57 -13.98 15.91
C GLN A 30 -17.77 -13.98 14.60
N GLU A 31 -18.44 -14.08 13.46
CA GLU A 31 -17.78 -14.02 12.15
C GLU A 31 -17.20 -12.62 11.88
N VAL A 32 -17.92 -11.57 12.30
CA VAL A 32 -17.42 -10.20 12.19
C VAL A 32 -16.16 -10.03 13.01
N THR A 33 -16.16 -10.43 14.29
CA THR A 33 -15.04 -10.18 15.19
C THR A 33 -13.84 -11.07 14.92
N ALA A 34 -14.06 -12.35 14.61
CA ALA A 34 -12.96 -13.32 14.51
C ALA A 34 -12.39 -13.44 13.08
N LYS A 35 -13.13 -13.02 12.05
CA LYS A 35 -12.71 -13.18 10.65
C LYS A 35 -12.71 -11.86 9.90
N TRP A 36 -13.86 -11.19 9.83
CA TRP A 36 -14.02 -10.01 8.97
C TRP A 36 -13.21 -8.80 9.44
N GLY A 37 -13.27 -8.47 10.73
CA GLY A 37 -12.54 -7.36 11.31
C GLY A 37 -11.02 -7.45 11.10
N PRO A 38 -10.38 -8.58 11.45
CA PRO A 38 -8.96 -8.79 11.19
C PRO A 38 -8.58 -8.67 9.71
N ASP A 39 -9.37 -9.26 8.81
CA ASP A 39 -9.14 -9.13 7.36
C ASP A 39 -9.16 -7.66 6.90
N ARG A 40 -10.13 -6.86 7.37
CA ARG A 40 -10.19 -5.43 7.06
C ARG A 40 -9.01 -4.64 7.64
N ALA A 41 -8.57 -4.98 8.85
CA ALA A 41 -7.40 -4.35 9.47
C ALA A 41 -6.11 -4.65 8.67
N GLU A 42 -5.95 -5.87 8.17
CA GLU A 42 -4.82 -6.25 7.32
C GLU A 42 -4.81 -5.51 5.98
N VAL A 43 -5.97 -5.40 5.32
CA VAL A 43 -6.10 -4.63 4.07
C VAL A 43 -5.72 -3.17 4.28
N LEU A 44 -6.21 -2.54 5.35
CA LEU A 44 -5.85 -1.15 5.69
C LEU A 44 -4.36 -1.00 5.98
N SER A 45 -3.78 -1.93 6.73
CA SER A 45 -2.35 -1.92 7.07
C SER A 45 -1.48 -2.14 5.84
N CYS A 46 -1.92 -2.97 4.89
CA CYS A 46 -1.26 -3.15 3.60
C CYS A 46 -1.24 -1.84 2.81
N ASP A 47 -2.40 -1.20 2.65
CA ASP A 47 -2.49 0.01 1.82
C ASP A 47 -1.75 1.20 2.46
N ALA A 48 -1.81 1.33 3.79
CA ALA A 48 -1.05 2.34 4.52
C ALA A 48 0.46 2.20 4.30
N ARG A 49 0.99 0.98 4.40
CA ARG A 49 2.42 0.71 4.13
C ARG A 49 2.80 1.01 2.69
N ARG A 50 1.97 0.59 1.73
CA ARG A 50 2.17 0.88 0.31
C ARG A 50 2.19 2.38 0.04
N ALA A 51 1.18 3.11 0.51
CA ALA A 51 1.06 4.54 0.32
C ALA A 51 2.24 5.30 0.95
N ALA A 52 2.66 4.92 2.17
CA ALA A 52 3.82 5.49 2.83
C ALA A 52 5.12 5.27 2.05
N ALA A 53 5.35 4.06 1.53
CA ALA A 53 6.54 3.76 0.73
C ALA A 53 6.57 4.57 -0.57
N VAL A 54 5.44 4.67 -1.27
CA VAL A 54 5.31 5.48 -2.49
C VAL A 54 5.57 6.96 -2.19
N ALA A 55 4.96 7.51 -1.14
CA ALA A 55 5.16 8.90 -0.74
C ALA A 55 6.62 9.19 -0.34
N ALA A 56 7.28 8.25 0.34
CA ALA A 56 8.68 8.39 0.70
C ALA A 56 9.59 8.50 -0.53
N ILE A 57 9.32 7.76 -1.60
CA ILE A 57 10.09 7.84 -2.85
C ILE A 57 9.74 9.12 -3.64
N ASP A 58 8.45 9.46 -3.71
CA ASP A 58 7.98 10.64 -4.44
C ASP A 58 8.58 11.94 -3.87
N THR A 59 8.77 12.00 -2.54
CA THR A 59 9.34 13.16 -1.83
C THR A 59 10.86 13.31 -1.96
N ILE A 60 11.59 12.31 -2.47
CA ILE A 60 13.03 12.44 -2.72
C ILE A 60 13.23 13.48 -3.84
N PRO A 61 13.95 14.60 -3.61
CA PRO A 61 14.24 15.56 -4.67
C PRO A 61 15.03 14.89 -5.80
N ALA A 62 14.66 15.15 -7.06
CA ALA A 62 15.49 14.69 -8.18
C ALA A 62 16.89 15.29 -8.01
N GLN A 63 17.90 14.44 -7.83
CA GLN A 63 19.28 14.92 -7.83
C GLN A 63 19.68 15.20 -9.27
N GLU A 64 19.98 16.46 -9.56
CA GLU A 64 20.40 16.91 -10.88
C GLU A 64 21.73 16.23 -11.23
N THR A 65 21.71 15.33 -12.21
CA THR A 65 22.93 14.83 -12.82
C THR A 65 23.47 15.92 -13.74
N THR A 66 24.27 16.84 -13.21
CA THR A 66 25.09 17.72 -14.04
C THR A 66 26.08 16.86 -14.85
N PRO A 67 26.23 17.11 -16.17
CA PRO A 67 27.00 16.28 -17.10
C PRO A 67 28.46 16.05 -16.67
#